data_AF-A0A0G1KC13-F1
#
_entry.id   AF-A0A0G1KC13-F1
#
_cell.length_a   1.000
_cell.length_b   1.000
_cell.length_c   1.000
_cell.angle_alpha   90.00
_cell.angle_beta   90.00
_cell.angle_gamma   90.00
#
_symmetry.space_group_name_H-M   'P 1'
#
loop_
_entity.id
_entity.type
_entity.pdbx_description
1 polymer ?
#
loop_
_entity_poly.entity_id
_entity_poly.type
_entity_poly.pdbx_seq_one_letter_code
_entity_poly.pdbx_strand_id
1 'polypeptide(L)'
;MNIVYRIFRISFFVFLDVSGILLGIFLIMLGSAMILGLEVAGWIGWVVLILGICAFLLHVGHYFSLRYMRWTFGEDYFVQKIKK
;
A
#
# COMPACT_ATOMS: atom_id res chain seq x y z
N MET A 1 -19.39 -1.19 -21.89
CA MET A 1 -19.20 -1.30 -20.42
C MET A 1 -19.63 0.02 -19.80
N ASN A 2 -20.68 0.03 -18.96
CA ASN A 2 -21.32 1.25 -18.47
C ASN A 2 -20.31 2.19 -17.77
N ILE A 3 -20.38 3.49 -18.07
CA ILE A 3 -19.52 4.55 -17.49
C ILE A 3 -19.51 4.49 -15.95
N VAL A 4 -20.66 4.19 -15.34
CA VAL A 4 -20.82 4.02 -13.90
C VAL A 4 -19.92 2.90 -13.34
N TYR A 5 -19.85 1.76 -14.02
CA TYR A 5 -19.01 0.63 -13.61
C TYR A 5 -17.52 0.99 -13.67
N ARG A 6 -17.11 1.81 -14.65
CA ARG A 6 -15.74 2.30 -14.78
C ARG A 6 -15.36 3.21 -13.61
N ILE A 7 -16.23 4.14 -13.23
CA ILE A 7 -16.00 5.09 -12.13
C ILE A 7 -15.88 4.33 -10.80
N PHE A 8 -16.81 3.42 -10.52
CA PHE A 8 -16.77 2.59 -9.30
C PHE A 8 -15.48 1.81 -9.17
N ARG A 9 -15.03 1.18 -10.26
CA ARG A 9 -13.77 0.43 -10.27
C ARG A 9 -12.58 1.33 -9.93
N ILE A 10 -12.45 2.49 -10.58
CA ILE A 10 -11.33 3.42 -10.34
C ILE A 10 -11.35 3.92 -8.89
N SER A 11 -12.51 4.37 -8.40
CA SER A 11 -12.65 4.85 -7.02
C SER A 11 -12.32 3.77 -6.00
N PHE A 12 -12.72 2.51 -6.24
CA PHE A 12 -12.39 1.39 -5.36
C PHE A 12 -10.88 1.13 -5.30
N PHE A 13 -10.17 1.13 -6.43
CA PHE A 13 -8.71 0.96 -6.46
C PHE A 13 -7.99 2.09 -5.72
N VAL A 14 -8.38 3.34 -5.98
CA VAL A 14 -7.82 4.51 -5.29
C VAL A 14 -8.08 4.43 -3.78
N PHE A 15 -9.27 4.02 -3.37
CA PHE A 15 -9.60 3.84 -1.95
C PHE A 15 -8.79 2.72 -1.30
N LEU A 16 -8.61 1.59 -1.99
CA LEU A 16 -7.81 0.47 -1.53
C LEU A 16 -6.35 0.88 -1.30
N ASP A 17 -5.78 1.70 -2.18
CA ASP A 17 -4.42 2.21 -2.00
C ASP A 17 -4.33 3.20 -0.85
N VAL A 18 -5.23 4.18 -0.76
CA VAL A 18 -5.20 5.18 0.33
C VAL A 18 -5.35 4.50 1.69
N SER A 19 -6.27 3.54 1.80
CA SER A 19 -6.43 2.74 3.03
C SER A 19 -5.20 1.87 3.33
N GLY A 20 -4.57 1.31 2.30
CA GLY A 20 -3.32 0.56 2.43
C GLY A 20 -2.12 1.42 2.86
N ILE A 21 -1.99 2.65 2.36
CA ILE A 21 -0.98 3.63 2.82
C ILE A 21 -1.20 3.94 4.29
N LEU A 22 -2.46 4.22 4.67
CA LEU A 22 -2.82 4.57 6.05
C LEU A 22 -2.52 3.40 7.01
N LEU A 23 -2.84 2.17 6.59
CA LEU A 23 -2.51 0.96 7.31
C LEU A 23 -0.99 0.77 7.46
N GLY A 24 -0.22 1.01 6.40
CA GLY A 24 1.24 0.96 6.44
C GLY A 24 1.83 1.94 7.46
N ILE A 25 1.38 3.20 7.45
CA ILE A 25 1.80 4.22 8.44
C ILE A 25 1.45 3.76 9.86
N PHE A 26 0.24 3.25 10.06
CA PHE A 26 -0.20 2.74 11.36
C PHE A 26 0.69 1.59 11.86
N LEU A 27 1.02 0.63 11.00
CA LEU A 27 1.89 -0.49 11.36
C LEU A 27 3.33 -0.04 11.67
N ILE A 28 3.85 0.96 10.97
CA ILE A 28 5.16 1.54 11.27
C ILE A 28 5.16 2.19 12.66
N MET A 29 4.14 2.99 12.97
CA MET A 29 3.98 3.59 14.29
C MET A 29 3.84 2.54 15.39
N LEU A 30 3.00 1.52 15.15
CA LEU A 30 2.78 0.42 16.09
C LEU A 30 4.07 -0.37 16.33
N GLY A 31 4.77 -0.77 15.26
CA GLY A 31 6.05 -1.48 15.36
C GLY A 31 7.10 -0.67 16.12
N SER A 32 7.16 0.64 15.88
CA SER A 32 8.07 1.55 16.60
C SER A 32 7.73 1.64 18.09
N ALA A 33 6.45 1.77 18.43
CA ALA A 33 5.99 1.77 19.81
C ALA A 33 6.29 0.45 20.55
N MET A 34 6.15 -0.69 19.85
CA MET A 34 6.49 -2.01 20.40
C MET A 34 8.00 -2.16 20.64
N ILE A 35 8.85 -1.63 19.76
CA ILE A 35 10.32 -1.64 19.93
C ILE A 35 10.75 -0.78 21.14
N LEU A 36 10.03 0.32 21.41
CA LEU A 36 10.27 1.18 22.57
C LEU A 36 9.77 0.56 23.90
N GLY A 37 9.20 -0.64 23.87
CA GLY A 37 8.83 -1.41 25.06
C GLY A 37 7.48 -1.04 25.66
N LEU A 38 6.59 -0.39 24.91
CA LEU A 38 5.31 0.10 25.44
C LEU A 38 4.27 -1.01 25.66
N GLU A 39 4.26 -2.11 24.89
CA GLU A 39 3.09 -3.02 24.90
C GLU A 39 3.37 -4.53 24.63
N VAL A 40 4.45 -4.93 23.92
CA VAL A 40 4.61 -6.32 23.42
C VAL A 40 6.09 -6.74 23.35
N ALA A 41 6.36 -8.06 23.35
CA ALA A 41 7.67 -8.64 23.14
C ALA A 41 8.39 -8.03 21.91
N GLY A 42 9.52 -7.36 22.14
CA GLY A 42 10.16 -6.46 21.17
C GLY A 42 10.55 -7.09 19.83
N TRP A 43 10.73 -8.42 19.77
CA TRP A 43 11.01 -9.13 18.52
C TRP A 43 9.84 -9.06 17.53
N ILE A 44 8.59 -9.09 18.01
CA ILE A 44 7.40 -8.96 17.16
C ILE A 44 7.30 -7.52 16.62
N GLY A 45 7.72 -6.53 17.40
CA GLY A 45 7.74 -5.13 16.98
C GLY A 45 8.56 -4.90 15.71
N TRP A 46 9.72 -5.56 15.59
CA TRP A 46 10.54 -5.53 14.38
C TRP A 46 9.84 -6.13 13.16
N VAL A 47 9.14 -7.26 13.33
CA VAL A 47 8.38 -7.89 12.23
C VAL A 47 7.25 -6.97 11.78
N VAL A 48 6.48 -6.42 12.73
CA VAL A 48 5.38 -5.48 12.45
C VAL A 48 5.89 -4.23 11.74
N LEU A 49 7.02 -3.68 12.18
CA LEU A 49 7.65 -2.52 11.55
C LEU A 49 8.02 -2.81 10.09
N ILE A 50 8.71 -3.94 9.83
CA ILE A 50 9.12 -4.32 8.47
C ILE A 50 7.89 -4.51 7.58
N LEU A 51 6.87 -5.22 8.06
CA LEU A 51 5.62 -5.42 7.32
C LEU A 51 4.92 -4.09 7.03
N GLY A 52 4.89 -3.15 7.98
CA GLY A 52 4.36 -1.81 7.80
C GLY A 52 5.10 -1.01 6.72
N ILE A 53 6.43 -1.04 6.74
CA ILE A 53 7.27 -0.40 5.72
C ILE A 53 7.00 -1.01 4.34
N CYS A 54 6.97 -2.35 4.24
CA CYS A 54 6.67 -3.03 2.98
C CYS A 54 5.28 -2.68 2.45
N ALA A 55 4.25 -2.73 3.30
CA ALA A 55 2.89 -2.37 2.92
C ALA A 55 2.78 -0.92 2.47
N PHE A 56 3.40 0.01 3.20
CA PHE A 56 3.45 1.42 2.84
C PHE A 56 4.11 1.63 1.47
N LEU A 57 5.29 1.06 1.24
CA LEU A 57 6.01 1.21 -0.03
C LEU A 57 5.24 0.62 -1.21
N LEU A 58 4.58 -0.53 -1.01
CA LEU A 58 3.74 -1.15 -2.04
C LEU A 58 2.54 -0.28 -2.40
N HIS A 59 1.81 0.21 -1.41
CA HIS A 59 0.62 1.03 -1.69
C HIS A 59 0.98 2.44 -2.20
N VAL A 60 2.04 3.06 -1.69
CA VAL A 60 2.53 4.35 -2.21
C VAL A 60 3.02 4.20 -3.65
N GLY A 61 3.84 3.19 -3.94
CA GLY A 61 4.34 3.00 -5.30
C GLY A 61 3.24 2.59 -6.28
N HIS A 62 2.20 1.87 -5.81
CA HIS A 62 1.01 1.58 -6.60
C HIS A 62 0.24 2.87 -6.91
N TYR A 63 -0.04 3.68 -5.88
CA TYR A 63 -0.79 4.92 -5.99
C TYR A 63 -0.13 5.94 -6.93
N PHE A 64 1.19 6.14 -6.81
CA PHE A 64 1.93 7.10 -7.63
C PHE A 64 2.33 6.58 -9.02
N SER A 65 1.99 5.33 -9.36
CA SER A 65 2.47 4.67 -10.58
C SER A 65 3.99 4.75 -10.76
N LEU A 66 4.74 4.53 -9.69
CA LEU A 66 6.20 4.64 -9.72
C LEU A 66 6.78 3.60 -10.70
N ARG A 67 7.64 4.07 -11.60
CA ARG A 67 8.27 3.28 -12.67
C ARG A 67 9.02 2.04 -12.15
N TYR A 68 9.52 2.07 -10.91
CA TYR A 68 10.17 0.92 -10.26
C TYR A 68 9.19 -0.22 -9.93
N MET A 69 7.96 0.08 -9.50
CA MET A 69 6.94 -0.94 -9.25
C MET A 69 6.44 -1.61 -10.55
N ARG A 70 6.56 -0.90 -11.68
CA ARG A 70 6.29 -1.50 -13.00
C ARG A 70 7.33 -2.56 -13.38
N TRP A 71 8.55 -2.44 -12.86
CA TRP A 71 9.61 -3.42 -13.07
C TRP A 71 9.43 -4.66 -12.19
N THR A 72 8.96 -4.50 -10.95
CA THR A 72 8.78 -5.62 -10.00
C THR A 72 7.46 -6.37 -10.15
N PHE A 73 6.37 -5.70 -10.57
CA PHE A 73 5.03 -6.31 -10.68
C PHE A 73 4.49 -6.40 -12.12
N GLY A 74 5.25 -5.91 -13.11
CA GLY A 74 4.87 -5.95 -14.54
C GLY A 74 4.02 -4.76 -15.00
N GLU A 75 3.88 -4.62 -16.33
CA GLU A 75 3.19 -3.48 -16.95
C GLU A 75 1.66 -3.48 -16.72
N ASP A 76 1.07 -4.64 -16.41
CA ASP A 76 -0.37 -4.82 -16.21
C ASP A 76 -0.87 -4.55 -14.79
N TYR A 77 0.03 -4.25 -13.84
CA TYR A 77 -0.33 -4.01 -12.44
C TYR A 77 -0.94 -2.64 -12.18
N PHE A 78 -0.69 -1.68 -13.07
CA PHE A 78 -1.25 -0.34 -13.00
C PHE A 78 -2.52 -0.27 -13.83
N VAL A 79 -3.54 0.43 -13.29
CA VAL A 79 -4.80 0.72 -13.97
C VAL A 79 -4.54 1.01 -15.45
N GLN A 80 -4.92 0.06 -16.31
CA GLN A 80 -4.71 0.12 -17.75
C GLN A 80 -5.10 1.50 -18.26
N LYS A 81 -4.09 2.29 -18.63
CA LYS A 81 -4.29 3.50 -19.40
C LYS A 81 -4.69 3.03 -20.79
N ILE A 82 -6.00 2.90 -21.02
CA ILE A 82 -6.55 2.45 -22.29
C ILE A 82 -5.98 3.36 -23.38
N LYS A 83 -5.13 2.77 -24.24
CA LYS A 83 -4.69 3.41 -25.48
C LYS A 83 -5.97 3.83 -26.22
N LYS A 84 -6.00 5.12 -26.53
CA LYS A 84 -7.06 5.79 -27.25
C LYS A 84 -7.27 5.14 -28.62
#